data_AF-A0AA38FFN9-F1
#
_entry.id   AF-A0AA38FFN9-F1
#
_cell.length_a   1.000
_cell.length_b   1.000
_cell.length_c   1.000
_cell.angle_alpha   90.00
_cell.angle_beta   90.00
_cell.angle_gamma   90.00
#
_symmetry.space_group_name_H-M   'P 1'
#
loop_
_entity.id
_entity.type
_entity.pdbx_description
1 polymer ?
#
loop_
_entity_poly.entity_id
_entity_poly.type
_entity_poly.pdbx_seq_one_letter_code
_entity_poly.pdbx_strand_id
1 'polypeptide(L)'
;MKLYFSQVPIYARALDVDHLLELKRAGATDAILENAETSLQLGSKLLRGFGAMSDDVSFLSRLMRESMELQAQEAFERKDEKERAVMKPLQ
;
A
#
# COMPACT_ATOMS: atom_id res chain seq x y z
N MET A 1 14.02 10.43 10.58
CA MET A 1 14.72 10.41 9.27
C MET A 1 14.33 11.59 8.37
N LYS A 2 13.04 11.89 8.13
CA LYS A 2 12.59 13.09 7.39
C LYS A 2 13.14 14.42 7.95
N LEU A 3 13.33 14.50 9.27
CA LEU A 3 13.85 15.68 9.98
C LEU A 3 15.24 16.15 9.52
N TYR A 4 16.07 15.27 8.95
CA TYR A 4 17.44 15.59 8.55
C TYR A 4 17.66 15.62 7.02
N PHE A 5 16.73 15.07 6.24
CA PHE A 5 16.85 14.96 4.78
C PHE A 5 15.53 15.31 4.09
N SER A 6 15.04 16.54 4.31
CA SER A 6 13.73 17.00 3.83
C SER A 6 13.57 16.97 2.30
N GLN A 7 14.67 17.04 1.55
CA GLN A 7 14.67 17.03 0.09
C GLN A 7 15.01 15.68 -0.55
N VAL A 8 15.38 14.67 0.24
CA VAL A 8 15.71 13.35 -0.32
C VAL A 8 14.42 12.52 -0.39
N PRO A 9 14.01 12.06 -1.59
CA PRO A 9 12.85 11.18 -1.69
C PRO A 9 13.18 9.82 -1.06
N ILE A 10 12.26 9.31 -0.23
CA ILE A 10 12.46 8.05 0.50
C ILE A 10 11.50 7.02 -0.10
N TYR A 11 12.07 6.04 -0.79
CA TYR A 11 11.36 4.87 -1.31
C TYR A 11 11.60 3.69 -0.38
N ALA A 12 10.54 3.11 0.16
CA ALA A 12 10.66 2.07 1.18
C ALA A 12 9.92 0.79 0.79
N ARG A 13 10.39 -0.34 1.33
CA ARG A 13 9.73 -1.63 1.15
C ARG A 13 9.00 -1.99 2.44
N ALA A 14 7.70 -2.18 2.35
CA ALA A 14 6.84 -2.59 3.45
C ALA A 14 6.76 -4.11 3.53
N LEU A 15 6.79 -4.66 4.75
CA LEU A 15 6.67 -6.11 4.99
C LEU A 15 5.21 -6.56 4.82
N ASP A 16 4.29 -5.73 5.30
CA ASP A 16 2.86 -5.93 5.31
C ASP A 16 2.12 -4.58 5.21
N VAL A 17 0.79 -4.61 5.28
CA VAL A 17 -0.05 -3.42 5.20
C VAL A 17 0.19 -2.48 6.39
N ASP A 18 0.44 -3.01 7.60
CA ASP A 18 0.68 -2.17 8.78
C ASP A 18 2.02 -1.43 8.68
N HIS A 19 3.08 -2.11 8.25
CA HIS A 19 4.39 -1.52 8.02
C HIS A 19 4.34 -0.50 6.87
N LEU A 20 3.51 -0.71 5.85
CA LEU A 20 3.29 0.27 4.77
C LEU A 20 2.75 1.59 5.33
N LEU A 21 1.81 1.51 6.27
CA LEU A 21 1.22 2.69 6.92
C LEU A 21 2.24 3.43 7.78
N GLU A 22 3.07 2.71 8.53
CA GLU A 22 4.15 3.30 9.33
C GLU A 22 5.16 4.05 8.47
N LEU A 23 5.55 3.47 7.33
CA LEU A 23 6.47 4.09 6.38
C LEU A 23 5.89 5.39 5.79
N LYS A 24 4.59 5.38 5.43
CA LYS A 24 3.89 6.61 5.00
C LYS A 24 3.84 7.66 6.11
N ARG A 25 3.55 7.27 7.36
CA ARG A 25 3.58 8.17 8.54
C ARG A 25 4.96 8.77 8.79
N ALA A 26 6.01 8.00 8.58
CA ALA A 26 7.39 8.48 8.68
C ALA A 26 7.78 9.47 7.56
N GLY A 27 6.88 9.68 6.59
CA GLY A 27 7.06 10.61 5.48
C GLY A 27 7.80 10.01 4.29
N ALA A 28 7.73 8.68 4.10
CA ALA A 28 8.21 8.07 2.86
C ALA A 28 7.52 8.71 1.64
N THR A 29 8.31 8.95 0.59
CA THR A 29 7.80 9.46 -0.69
C THR A 29 6.93 8.41 -1.36
N ASP A 30 7.35 7.16 -1.29
CA ASP A 30 6.57 6.02 -1.77
C ASP A 30 6.96 4.76 -0.99
N ALA A 31 6.04 3.82 -0.88
CA ALA A 31 6.31 2.54 -0.24
C ALA A 31 5.58 1.40 -0.96
N ILE A 32 6.28 0.28 -1.14
CA ILE A 32 5.79 -0.88 -1.89
C ILE A 32 5.76 -2.10 -0.97
N LEU A 33 4.65 -2.84 -1.00
CA LEU A 33 4.48 -4.09 -0.27
C LEU A 33 5.40 -5.19 -0.87
N GLU A 34 6.25 -5.79 -0.05
CA GLU A 34 7.29 -6.75 -0.46
C GLU A 34 6.72 -7.91 -1.28
N ASN A 35 5.57 -8.42 -0.85
CA ASN A 35 5.05 -9.68 -1.36
C ASN A 35 3.98 -9.47 -2.44
N ALA A 36 3.37 -8.29 -2.50
CA ALA A 36 2.20 -8.03 -3.33
C ALA A 36 2.55 -8.15 -4.82
N GLU A 37 3.65 -7.52 -5.26
CA GLU A 37 3.99 -7.50 -6.67
C GLU A 37 4.45 -8.86 -7.19
N THR A 38 5.27 -9.60 -6.42
CA THR A 38 5.69 -10.96 -6.82
C THR A 38 4.52 -11.94 -6.85
N SER A 39 3.62 -11.87 -5.85
CA SER A 39 2.42 -12.72 -5.81
C SER A 39 1.47 -12.40 -6.95
N LEU A 40 1.28 -11.12 -7.26
CA LEU A 40 0.45 -10.65 -8.36
C LEU A 40 1.03 -11.09 -9.71
N GLN A 41 2.35 -10.98 -9.90
CA GLN A 41 3.01 -11.49 -11.10
C GLN A 41 2.86 -13.01 -11.26
N LEU A 42 2.98 -13.77 -10.18
CA LEU A 42 2.76 -15.21 -10.19
C LEU A 42 1.31 -15.56 -10.55
N GLY A 43 0.34 -14.91 -9.91
CA GLY A 43 -1.07 -15.05 -10.22
C GLY A 43 -1.38 -14.72 -11.68
N SER A 44 -0.80 -13.64 -12.20
CA SER A 44 -0.95 -13.24 -13.60
C SER A 44 -0.35 -14.25 -14.57
N LYS A 45 0.78 -14.88 -14.23
CA LYS A 45 1.33 -15.99 -15.01
C LYS A 45 0.40 -17.20 -15.00
N LEU A 46 -0.17 -17.56 -13.85
CA LEU A 46 -1.10 -18.68 -13.73
C LEU A 46 -2.38 -18.45 -14.55
N LEU A 47 -3.00 -17.27 -14.44
CA LEU A 47 -4.22 -16.94 -15.19
C LEU A 47 -4.00 -17.00 -16.70
N ARG A 48 -2.87 -16.47 -17.20
CA ARG A 48 -2.51 -16.62 -18.61
C ARG A 48 -2.29 -18.08 -18.99
N GLY A 49 -1.65 -18.87 -18.12
CA GLY A 49 -1.48 -20.31 -18.31
C GLY A 49 -2.80 -21.10 -18.36
N PHE A 50 -3.84 -20.62 -17.67
CA PHE A 50 -5.20 -21.16 -17.74
C PHE A 50 -6.01 -20.66 -18.93
N GLY A 51 -5.41 -19.86 -19.82
CA GLY A 51 -6.06 -19.38 -21.05
C GLY A 51 -6.79 -18.05 -20.92
N ALA A 52 -6.65 -17.33 -19.80
CA ALA A 52 -7.19 -15.97 -19.68
C ALA A 52 -6.49 -15.03 -20.67
N MET A 53 -7.26 -14.09 -21.24
CA MET A 53 -6.71 -13.11 -22.17
C MET A 53 -5.69 -12.20 -21.49
N SER A 54 -4.60 -11.93 -22.19
CA SER A 54 -3.48 -11.15 -21.66
C SER A 54 -3.90 -9.73 -21.23
N ASP A 55 -4.82 -9.11 -21.95
CA ASP A 55 -5.31 -7.77 -21.65
C ASP A 55 -6.18 -7.76 -20.40
N ASP A 56 -7.08 -8.73 -20.26
CA ASP A 56 -7.91 -8.92 -19.06
C ASP A 56 -7.06 -9.17 -17.80
N VAL A 57 -6.01 -10.00 -17.92
CA VAL A 57 -5.08 -10.25 -16.80
C VAL A 57 -4.31 -8.98 -16.44
N SER A 58 -3.91 -8.18 -17.43
CA SER A 58 -3.21 -6.92 -17.20
C SER A 58 -4.13 -5.90 -16.52
N PHE A 59 -5.39 -5.83 -16.95
CA PHE A 59 -6.43 -5.01 -16.34
C PHE A 59 -6.71 -5.42 -14.89
N LEU A 60 -6.94 -6.71 -14.64
CA LEU A 60 -7.14 -7.24 -13.28
C LEU A 60 -5.94 -6.96 -12.38
N SER A 61 -4.72 -7.14 -12.88
CA SER A 61 -3.51 -6.84 -12.10
C SER A 61 -3.45 -5.38 -11.67
N ARG A 62 -3.83 -4.48 -12.56
CA ARG A 62 -3.90 -3.05 -12.26
C ARG A 62 -4.97 -2.77 -11.20
N LEU A 63 -6.17 -3.32 -11.36
CA LEU A 63 -7.26 -3.17 -10.38
C LEU A 63 -6.86 -3.68 -8.99
N MET A 64 -6.16 -4.81 -8.90
CA MET A 64 -5.70 -5.35 -7.63
C MET A 64 -4.69 -4.42 -6.94
N ARG A 65 -3.77 -3.79 -7.69
CA ARG A 65 -2.86 -2.77 -7.14
C ARG A 65 -3.60 -1.55 -6.63
N GLU A 66 -4.51 -1.01 -7.44
CA GLU A 66 -5.33 0.15 -7.07
C GLU A 66 -6.17 -0.16 -5.81
N SER A 67 -6.72 -1.37 -5.70
CA SER A 67 -7.47 -1.82 -4.54
C SER A 67 -6.61 -1.90 -3.26
N MET A 68 -5.39 -2.43 -3.35
CA MET A 68 -4.47 -2.47 -2.19
C MET A 68 -4.10 -1.06 -1.72
N GLU A 69 -3.90 -0.12 -2.65
CA GLU A 69 -3.62 1.28 -2.33
C GLU A 69 -4.81 1.96 -1.64
N LEU A 70 -6.03 1.75 -2.16
CA LEU A 70 -7.28 2.22 -1.56
C LEU A 70 -7.46 1.66 -0.14
N GLN A 71 -7.27 0.36 0.05
CA GLN A 71 -7.39 -0.28 1.36
C GLN A 71 -6.38 0.27 2.37
N ALA A 72 -5.14 0.54 1.94
CA ALA A 72 -4.15 1.21 2.77
C ALA A 72 -4.61 2.63 3.14
N GLN A 73 -5.17 3.39 2.20
CA GLN A 73 -5.67 4.74 2.47
C GLN A 73 -6.88 4.75 3.42
N GLU A 74 -7.83 3.84 3.26
CA GLU A 74 -8.98 3.73 4.17
C GLU A 74 -8.57 3.26 5.57
N ALA A 75 -7.60 2.35 5.66
CA ALA A 75 -7.02 1.95 6.95
C ALA A 75 -6.33 3.14 7.64
N PHE A 76 -5.66 4.00 6.85
CA PHE A 76 -5.07 5.25 7.33
C PHE A 76 -6.12 6.20 7.91
N GLU A 77 -7.18 6.52 7.15
CA GLU A 77 -8.23 7.44 7.59
C GLU A 77 -8.92 6.96 8.87
N ARG A 78 -9.27 5.66 8.94
CA ARG A 78 -9.89 5.07 10.14
C ARG A 78 -9.00 5.11 11.37
N LYS A 79 -7.68 4.97 11.22
CA LYS A 79 -6.74 4.98 12.35
C LYS A 79 -6.50 6.41 12.85
N ASP A 80 -6.37 7.38 11.95
CA ASP A 80 -6.25 8.80 12.29
C ASP A 80 -7.51 9.34 12.98
N GLU A 81 -8.70 8.91 12.55
CA GLU A 81 -9.96 9.23 13.23
C GLU A 81 -10.00 8.69 14.67
N LYS A 82 -9.57 7.44 14.88
CA LYS A 82 -9.47 6.83 16.21
C LYS A 82 -8.47 7.58 17.10
N GLU A 83 -7.30 7.93 16.59
CA GLU A 83 -6.29 8.69 17.34
C GLU A 83 -6.82 10.09 17.71
N ARG A 84 -7.50 10.79 16.79
CA ARG A 84 -8.15 12.08 17.09
C ARG A 84 -9.29 11.96 18.09
N ALA A 85 -10.07 10.89 18.05
CA ALA A 85 -11.14 10.64 19.01
C ALA A 85 -10.61 10.39 20.43
N VAL A 86 -9.49 9.67 20.56
CA VAL A 86 -8.81 9.45 21.84
C VAL A 86 -8.20 10.74 22.42
N MET A 87 -7.80 11.69 21.58
CA MET A 87 -7.24 12.98 22.02
C MET A 87 -8.29 14.04 22.37
N LYS A 88 -9.59 13.79 22.20
CA LYS A 88 -10.62 14.71 22.72
C LYS A 88 -10.74 14.52 24.24
N PRO A 89 -10.71 15.60 25.05
CA PRO A 89 -10.99 15.46 26.47
C PRO A 89 -12.42 14.95 26.64
N LEU A 90 -12.62 13.92 27.47
CA LEU A 90 -13.95 13.62 28.01
C LEU A 90 -14.38 14.85 28.81
N GLN A 91 -15.25 15.67 28.23
CA GLN A 91 -16.00 16.67 28.98
C GLN A 91 -17.20 16.02 29.65
#